data_AF-A0A5C7JW53-F1
#
_entry.id   AF-A0A5C7JW53-F1
#
_cell.length_a   1.000
_cell.length_b   1.000
_cell.length_c   1.000
_cell.angle_alpha   90.00
_cell.angle_beta   90.00
_cell.angle_gamma   90.00
#
_symmetry.space_group_name_H-M   'P 1'
#
loop_
_entity.id
_entity.type
_entity.pdbx_description
1 polymer ?
#
loop_
_entity_poly.entity_id
_entity_poly.type
_entity_poly.pdbx_seq_one_letter_code
_entity_poly.pdbx_strand_id
1 'polypeptide(L)'
;MEIKLKHVFINRAHDLNALLKDCNKLSTFCTRLEKQSLLYPDRYDPDKYKGDGFELFVEALIKLHPVDNRIGISNYQPGNENNDTGIDGYGVGIDGKLATVQVKYRSDKTQLLTANKDHLSNFVMSSLFEGVDKDSNTNMLIVTTADNLHHFTNNEMFLNKVRCIGYKQLRELVDNNINFWNKFRQLLNIQ
;
A
#
# COMPACT_ATOMS: atom_id res chain seq x y z
N MET A 1 -18.29 7.01 11.80
CA MET A 1 -16.99 7.68 11.76
C MET A 1 -16.71 8.05 10.31
N GLU A 2 -16.34 9.30 10.03
CA GLU A 2 -16.06 9.76 8.67
C GLU A 2 -14.67 9.27 8.24
N ILE A 3 -14.56 8.56 7.11
CA ILE A 3 -13.28 8.14 6.55
C ILE A 3 -12.64 9.35 5.85
N LYS A 4 -11.36 9.63 6.14
CA LYS A 4 -10.56 10.67 5.47
C LYS A 4 -9.21 10.12 5.06
N LEU A 5 -8.76 10.45 3.86
CA LEU A 5 -7.41 10.14 3.37
C LEU A 5 -6.46 11.27 3.80
N LYS A 6 -5.23 10.92 4.15
CA LYS A 6 -4.23 11.82 4.74
C LYS A 6 -2.90 11.79 3.99
N HIS A 7 -2.70 10.87 3.06
CA HIS A 7 -1.43 10.75 2.35
C HIS A 7 -1.09 12.05 1.60
N VAL A 8 0.17 12.47 1.68
CA VAL A 8 0.65 13.75 1.13
C VAL A 8 0.50 13.86 -0.39
N PHE A 9 0.43 12.72 -1.08
CA PHE A 9 0.20 12.66 -2.52
C PHE A 9 -1.09 13.35 -2.95
N ILE A 10 -2.09 13.47 -2.07
CA ILE A 10 -3.32 14.23 -2.34
C ILE A 10 -3.01 15.66 -2.80
N ASN A 11 -1.97 16.28 -2.23
CA ASN A 11 -1.57 17.65 -2.53
C ASN A 11 -0.43 17.74 -3.55
N ARG A 12 0.21 16.61 -3.89
CA ARG A 12 1.41 16.57 -4.76
C ARG A 12 1.16 15.93 -6.12
N ALA A 13 0.07 15.17 -6.25
CA ALA A 13 -0.33 14.57 -7.52
C ALA A 13 -0.47 15.65 -8.60
N HIS A 14 -0.03 15.33 -9.82
CA HIS A 14 -0.15 16.24 -10.95
C HIS A 14 -1.60 16.42 -11.38
N ASP A 15 -2.39 15.34 -11.40
CA ASP A 15 -3.82 15.39 -11.70
C ASP A 15 -4.56 14.15 -11.12
N LEU A 16 -5.15 14.29 -9.93
CA LEU A 16 -5.95 13.23 -9.30
C LEU A 16 -7.19 12.86 -10.13
N ASN A 17 -7.84 13.82 -10.77
CA ASN A 17 -9.02 13.55 -11.59
C ASN A 17 -8.64 12.64 -12.77
N ALA A 18 -7.56 12.96 -13.49
CA ALA A 18 -7.08 12.12 -14.58
C ALA A 18 -6.62 10.72 -14.12
N LEU A 19 -6.16 10.56 -12.87
CA LEU A 19 -5.85 9.24 -12.30
C LEU A 19 -7.12 8.39 -12.13
N LEU A 20 -8.18 8.96 -11.55
CA LEU A 20 -9.28 8.17 -10.97
C LEU A 20 -10.62 8.27 -11.70
N LYS A 21 -10.82 9.26 -12.56
CA LYS A 21 -12.05 9.42 -13.36
C LYS A 21 -12.29 8.18 -14.23
N ASP A 22 -13.46 7.58 -14.10
CA ASP A 22 -13.87 6.34 -14.78
C ASP A 22 -12.90 5.16 -14.57
N CYS A 23 -12.07 5.19 -13.53
CA CYS A 23 -11.15 4.11 -13.21
C CYS A 23 -11.88 3.03 -12.41
N ASN A 24 -11.91 1.81 -12.93
CA ASN A 24 -12.54 0.66 -12.27
C ASN A 24 -11.63 -0.57 -12.22
N LYS A 25 -10.34 -0.42 -12.52
CA LYS A 25 -9.36 -1.52 -12.57
C LYS A 25 -8.03 -1.04 -12.03
N LEU A 26 -7.36 -1.88 -11.24
CA LEU A 26 -6.03 -1.58 -10.72
C LEU A 26 -5.03 -1.30 -11.84
N SER A 27 -5.08 -2.08 -12.92
CA SER A 27 -4.20 -1.89 -14.08
C SER A 27 -4.36 -0.51 -14.73
N THR A 28 -5.59 0.00 -14.79
CA THR A 28 -5.87 1.34 -15.34
C THR A 28 -5.30 2.42 -14.45
N PHE A 29 -5.45 2.29 -13.13
CA PHE A 29 -4.83 3.17 -12.15
C PHE A 29 -3.30 3.17 -12.28
N CYS A 30 -2.66 2.01 -12.25
CA CYS A 30 -1.20 1.88 -12.37
C CYS A 30 -0.68 2.49 -13.68
N THR A 31 -1.30 2.20 -14.82
CA THR A 31 -0.87 2.77 -16.11
C THR A 31 -1.01 4.29 -16.15
N ARG A 32 -2.06 4.86 -15.54
CA ARG A 32 -2.22 6.32 -15.45
C ARG A 32 -1.19 6.93 -14.50
N LEU A 33 -0.89 6.27 -13.40
CA LEU A 33 0.13 6.68 -12.44
C LEU A 33 1.53 6.71 -13.08
N GLU A 34 1.89 5.64 -13.80
CA GLU A 34 3.15 5.58 -14.56
C GLU A 34 3.23 6.69 -15.61
N LYS A 35 2.16 6.93 -16.37
CA LYS A 35 2.12 8.03 -17.36
C LYS A 35 2.31 9.39 -16.69
N GLN A 36 1.66 9.64 -15.57
CA GLN A 36 1.79 10.91 -14.86
C GLN A 36 3.18 11.09 -14.25
N SER A 37 3.82 10.03 -13.75
CA SER A 37 5.18 10.10 -13.18
C SER A 37 6.24 10.64 -14.15
N LEU A 38 5.97 10.63 -15.45
CA LEU A 38 6.89 11.10 -16.49
C LEU A 38 6.63 12.55 -16.93
N LEU A 39 5.58 13.22 -16.41
CA LEU A 39 5.21 14.57 -16.86
C LEU A 39 6.21 15.64 -16.42
N TYR A 40 6.68 15.58 -15.17
CA TYR A 40 7.56 16.58 -14.57
C TYR A 40 8.67 15.93 -13.71
N PRO A 41 9.54 15.10 -14.30
CA PRO A 41 10.54 14.31 -13.56
C PRO A 41 11.53 15.18 -12.75
N ASP A 42 11.83 16.40 -13.21
CA ASP A 42 12.71 17.34 -12.50
C ASP A 42 12.07 17.92 -11.23
N ARG A 43 10.73 17.82 -11.08
CA ARG A 43 9.98 18.33 -9.92
C ARG A 43 9.62 17.24 -8.92
N TYR A 44 9.46 16.02 -9.41
CA TYR A 44 9.05 14.88 -8.61
C TYR A 44 9.67 13.64 -9.25
N ASP A 45 10.60 13.01 -8.53
CA ASP A 45 11.22 11.76 -8.95
C ASP A 45 10.13 10.74 -9.39
N PRO A 46 10.23 10.17 -10.60
CA PRO A 46 9.20 9.28 -11.12
C PRO A 46 8.94 8.04 -10.26
N ASP A 47 9.98 7.46 -9.64
CA ASP A 47 9.83 6.28 -8.78
C ASP A 47 9.13 6.65 -7.47
N LYS A 48 9.49 7.79 -6.89
CA LYS A 48 8.78 8.34 -5.73
C LYS A 48 7.33 8.70 -6.05
N TYR A 49 7.05 9.27 -7.23
CA TYR A 49 5.67 9.59 -7.66
C TYR A 49 4.80 8.32 -7.71
N LYS A 50 5.33 7.24 -8.28
CA LYS A 50 4.64 5.95 -8.34
C LYS A 50 4.45 5.33 -6.94
N GLY A 51 5.46 5.43 -6.07
CA GLY A 51 5.39 5.00 -4.68
C GLY A 51 4.28 5.73 -3.91
N ASP A 52 4.41 7.05 -3.80
CA ASP A 52 3.51 7.92 -3.05
C ASP A 52 2.06 7.85 -3.58
N GLY A 53 1.88 7.70 -4.90
CA GLY A 53 0.57 7.51 -5.51
C GLY A 53 -0.06 6.16 -5.20
N PHE A 54 0.74 5.09 -5.17
CA PHE A 54 0.26 3.77 -4.78
C PHE A 54 -0.01 3.68 -3.27
N GLU A 55 0.77 4.38 -2.43
CA GLU A 55 0.50 4.52 -1.00
C GLU A 55 -0.87 5.18 -0.73
N LEU A 56 -1.24 6.22 -1.49
CA LEU A 56 -2.59 6.80 -1.39
C LEU A 56 -3.69 5.77 -1.75
N PHE A 57 -3.48 4.95 -2.77
CA PHE A 57 -4.41 3.87 -3.11
C PHE A 57 -4.52 2.84 -1.98
N VAL A 58 -3.40 2.46 -1.36
CA VAL A 58 -3.38 1.49 -0.25
C VAL A 58 -4.04 2.08 1.00
N GLU A 59 -3.86 3.38 1.29
CA GLU A 59 -4.57 4.05 2.38
C GLU A 59 -6.09 3.91 2.20
N ALA A 60 -6.60 4.17 0.99
CA ALA A 60 -8.02 4.01 0.68
C ALA A 60 -8.48 2.54 0.78
N LEU A 61 -7.68 1.61 0.26
CA LEU A 61 -7.94 0.17 0.35
C LEU A 61 -8.14 -0.27 1.81
N ILE A 62 -7.20 0.08 2.69
CA ILE A 62 -7.23 -0.34 4.09
C ILE A 62 -8.40 0.29 4.83
N LYS A 63 -8.59 1.62 4.69
CA LYS A 63 -9.66 2.34 5.38
C LYS A 63 -11.06 1.91 4.97
N LEU A 64 -11.23 1.39 3.75
CA LEU A 64 -12.50 0.86 3.26
C LEU A 64 -12.75 -0.61 3.60
N HIS A 65 -11.73 -1.33 4.08
CA HIS A 65 -11.83 -2.76 4.41
C HIS A 65 -11.26 -3.11 5.81
N PRO A 66 -11.59 -2.36 6.88
CA PRO A 66 -10.99 -2.59 8.19
C PRO A 66 -11.37 -3.94 8.83
N VAL A 67 -12.49 -4.54 8.39
CA VAL A 67 -13.03 -5.82 8.90
C VAL A 67 -12.84 -6.99 7.92
N ASP A 68 -12.16 -6.78 6.79
CA ASP A 68 -11.82 -7.88 5.88
C ASP A 68 -10.58 -8.61 6.41
N ASN A 69 -10.69 -9.89 6.77
CA ASN A 69 -9.58 -10.66 7.36
C ASN A 69 -8.31 -10.72 6.49
N ARG A 70 -8.42 -10.49 5.17
CA ARG A 70 -7.25 -10.43 4.28
C ARG A 70 -6.44 -9.15 4.53
N ILE A 71 -7.11 -8.04 4.85
CA ILE A 71 -6.49 -6.75 5.18
C ILE A 71 -6.38 -6.63 6.71
N GLY A 72 -7.50 -6.52 7.41
CA GLY A 72 -7.58 -6.71 8.86
C GLY A 72 -6.84 -5.66 9.67
N ILE A 73 -6.80 -4.41 9.16
CA ILE A 73 -6.15 -3.29 9.82
C ILE A 73 -7.19 -2.17 9.96
N SER A 74 -7.51 -1.84 11.21
CA SER A 74 -8.39 -0.72 11.57
C SER A 74 -7.57 0.49 12.04
N ASN A 75 -8.22 1.65 12.17
CA ASN A 75 -7.58 2.90 12.61
C ASN A 75 -6.31 3.30 11.83
N TYR A 76 -6.25 2.94 10.53
CA TYR A 76 -5.06 3.14 9.71
C TYR A 76 -4.69 4.62 9.58
N GLN A 77 -3.40 4.91 9.73
CA GLN A 77 -2.80 6.22 9.48
C GLN A 77 -1.52 6.06 8.65
N PRO A 78 -1.30 6.90 7.63
CA PRO A 78 -0.01 6.95 6.94
C PRO A 78 1.14 7.24 7.91
N GLY A 79 2.32 6.68 7.60
CA GLY A 79 3.56 6.94 8.32
C GLY A 79 4.08 8.36 8.09
N ASN A 80 5.14 8.71 8.80
CA ASN A 80 5.82 9.98 8.59
C ASN A 80 6.76 9.87 7.38
N GLU A 81 6.48 10.64 6.32
CA GLU A 81 7.29 10.68 5.10
C GLU A 81 8.76 11.06 5.31
N ASN A 82 9.10 11.68 6.44
CA ASN A 82 10.47 12.06 6.77
C ASN A 82 11.25 10.94 7.48
N ASN A 83 10.60 9.83 7.81
CA ASN A 83 11.22 8.72 8.53
C ASN A 83 11.28 7.50 7.61
N ASP A 84 12.44 7.28 7.00
CA ASP A 84 12.69 6.15 6.09
C ASP A 84 13.02 4.87 6.87
N THR A 85 12.06 4.42 7.68
CA THR A 85 12.18 3.18 8.48
C THR A 85 11.66 1.96 7.71
N GLY A 86 11.06 2.18 6.54
CA GLY A 86 10.28 1.18 5.80
C GLY A 86 8.84 1.01 6.29
N ILE A 87 8.35 1.80 7.24
CA ILE A 87 6.93 1.75 7.65
C ILE A 87 6.17 2.90 6.98
N ASP A 88 5.28 2.55 6.05
CA ASP A 88 4.46 3.53 5.31
C ASP A 88 3.11 3.77 5.99
N GLY A 89 2.76 2.97 7.00
CA GLY A 89 1.59 3.24 7.83
C GLY A 89 1.42 2.33 9.03
N TYR A 90 0.54 2.78 9.92
CA TYR A 90 0.24 2.15 11.21
C TYR A 90 -1.26 1.93 11.34
N GLY A 91 -1.64 0.95 12.13
CA GLY A 91 -3.03 0.71 12.52
C GLY A 91 -3.15 -0.31 13.63
N VAL A 92 -4.34 -0.89 13.75
CA VAL A 92 -4.65 -1.92 14.74
C VAL A 92 -5.06 -3.18 14.00
N GLY A 93 -4.32 -4.26 14.21
CA GLY A 93 -4.56 -5.57 13.61
C GLY A 93 -5.84 -6.23 14.12
N ILE A 94 -6.21 -7.36 13.51
CA ILE A 94 -7.40 -8.14 13.89
C ILE A 94 -7.33 -8.68 15.32
N ASP A 95 -6.13 -8.81 15.88
CA ASP A 95 -5.88 -9.22 17.26
C ASP A 95 -5.96 -8.05 18.26
N GLY A 96 -6.28 -6.84 17.80
CA GLY A 96 -6.39 -5.64 18.61
C GLY A 96 -5.05 -4.99 18.98
N LYS A 97 -3.93 -5.49 18.45
CA LYS A 97 -2.58 -4.96 18.73
C LYS A 97 -2.07 -4.08 17.58
N LEU A 98 -0.95 -3.40 17.81
CA LEU A 98 -0.29 -2.57 16.80
C LEU A 98 -0.01 -3.38 15.53
N ALA A 99 -0.37 -2.82 14.38
CA ALA A 99 -0.03 -3.34 13.07
C ALA A 99 0.66 -2.26 12.22
N THR A 100 1.59 -2.70 11.38
CA THR A 100 2.37 -1.85 10.47
C THR A 100 2.19 -2.30 9.02
N VAL A 101 2.34 -1.36 8.10
CA VAL A 101 2.18 -1.57 6.67
C VAL A 101 3.38 -1.02 5.91
N GLN A 102 3.90 -1.81 4.97
CA GLN A 102 4.80 -1.35 3.92
C GLN A 102 4.12 -1.53 2.56
N VAL A 103 4.21 -0.51 1.73
CA VAL A 103 3.74 -0.45 0.37
C VAL A 103 4.94 -0.48 -0.57
N LYS A 104 4.90 -1.32 -1.60
CA LYS A 104 5.92 -1.35 -2.66
C LYS A 104 5.28 -1.34 -4.03
N TYR A 105 5.58 -0.31 -4.82
CA TYR A 105 5.22 -0.31 -6.24
C TYR A 105 6.30 -1.01 -7.07
N ARG A 106 5.89 -1.93 -7.94
CA ARG A 106 6.71 -2.57 -8.98
C ARG A 106 5.96 -2.58 -10.31
N SER A 107 6.62 -2.10 -11.36
CA SER A 107 6.06 -2.16 -12.72
C SER A 107 6.01 -3.61 -13.25
N ASP A 108 6.97 -4.45 -12.88
CA ASP A 108 6.92 -5.89 -13.13
C ASP A 108 6.01 -6.58 -12.11
N LYS A 109 4.83 -6.98 -12.59
CA LYS A 109 3.78 -7.63 -11.79
C LYS A 109 4.06 -9.10 -11.50
N THR A 110 5.06 -9.69 -12.17
CA THR A 110 5.47 -11.09 -11.99
C THR A 110 6.66 -11.23 -11.06
N GLN A 111 7.31 -10.11 -10.71
CA GLN A 111 8.43 -10.10 -9.79
C GLN A 111 8.00 -10.64 -8.42
N LEU A 112 8.86 -11.45 -7.81
CA LEU A 112 8.80 -11.77 -6.39
C LEU A 112 9.69 -10.80 -5.61
N LEU A 113 9.15 -10.19 -4.55
CA LEU A 113 9.92 -9.33 -3.67
C LEU A 113 10.85 -10.16 -2.78
N THR A 114 12.06 -9.67 -2.56
CA THR A 114 13.05 -10.29 -1.70
C THR A 114 13.47 -9.34 -0.59
N ALA A 115 13.86 -9.88 0.57
CA ALA A 115 14.25 -9.06 1.71
C ALA A 115 15.37 -8.06 1.40
N ASN A 116 16.39 -8.51 0.64
CA ASN A 116 17.59 -7.72 0.38
C ASN A 116 17.39 -6.72 -0.77
N LYS A 117 16.87 -7.16 -1.92
CA LYS A 117 16.70 -6.30 -3.11
C LYS A 117 15.63 -5.23 -2.90
N ASP A 118 14.60 -5.56 -2.13
CA ASP A 118 13.44 -4.69 -1.91
C ASP A 118 13.46 -4.03 -0.52
N HIS A 119 14.57 -4.18 0.21
CA HIS A 119 14.84 -3.59 1.53
C HIS A 119 13.76 -3.89 2.59
N LEU A 120 13.12 -5.06 2.50
CA LEU A 120 12.00 -5.42 3.38
C LEU A 120 12.44 -5.79 4.80
N SER A 121 13.71 -6.13 5.02
CA SER A 121 14.22 -6.38 6.38
C SER A 121 14.16 -5.13 7.27
N ASN A 122 14.29 -3.93 6.68
CA ASN A 122 14.15 -2.67 7.43
C ASN A 122 12.72 -2.55 7.98
N PHE A 123 11.72 -2.82 7.16
CA PHE A 123 10.31 -2.82 7.58
C PHE A 123 10.08 -3.77 8.77
N VAL A 124 10.57 -5.01 8.69
CA VAL A 124 10.38 -6.00 9.77
C VAL A 124 11.06 -5.53 11.06
N MET A 125 12.33 -5.11 10.98
CA MET A 125 13.06 -4.66 12.16
C MET A 125 12.41 -3.43 12.79
N SER A 126 12.08 -2.42 11.99
CA SER A 126 11.41 -1.21 12.46
C SER A 126 10.05 -1.53 13.09
N SER A 127 9.27 -2.44 12.51
CA SER A 127 7.98 -2.83 13.07
C SER A 127 8.10 -3.45 14.46
N LEU A 128 9.13 -4.29 14.67
CA LEU A 128 9.42 -4.86 15.98
C LEU A 128 9.88 -3.79 16.98
N PHE A 129 10.68 -2.81 16.55
CA PHE A 129 11.10 -1.69 17.40
C PHE A 129 9.93 -0.78 17.80
N GLU A 130 8.96 -0.57 16.91
CA GLU A 130 7.72 0.17 17.20
C GLU A 130 6.76 -0.61 18.13
N GLY A 131 7.04 -1.88 18.39
CA GLY A 131 6.30 -2.70 19.35
C GLY A 131 5.24 -3.61 18.75
N VAL A 132 5.30 -3.91 17.44
CA VAL A 132 4.51 -5.01 16.88
C VAL A 132 4.88 -6.31 17.61
N ASP A 133 3.86 -7.05 18.04
CA ASP A 133 4.04 -8.32 18.74
C ASP A 133 4.79 -9.33 17.85
N LYS A 134 6.01 -9.69 18.24
CA LYS A 134 6.86 -10.66 17.54
C LYS A 134 6.20 -12.03 17.38
N ASP A 135 5.25 -12.36 18.26
CA ASP A 135 4.56 -13.63 18.23
C ASP A 135 3.36 -13.60 17.26
N SER A 136 2.87 -12.39 16.89
CA SER A 136 1.82 -12.20 15.88
C SER A 136 2.35 -12.47 14.47
N ASN A 137 1.51 -13.10 13.65
CA ASN A 137 1.72 -13.30 12.21
C ASN A 137 0.70 -12.52 11.35
N THR A 138 -0.06 -11.61 11.98
CA THR A 138 -1.12 -10.84 11.31
C THR A 138 -0.84 -9.35 11.24
N ASN A 139 0.14 -8.86 12.01
CA ASN A 139 0.30 -7.43 12.24
C ASN A 139 1.40 -6.75 11.43
N MET A 140 2.15 -7.49 10.61
CA MET A 140 3.01 -6.91 9.58
C MET A 140 2.41 -7.22 8.21
N LEU A 141 2.07 -6.18 7.45
CA LEU A 141 1.46 -6.32 6.13
C LEU A 141 2.30 -5.60 5.06
N ILE A 142 2.67 -6.33 4.02
CA ILE A 142 3.20 -5.77 2.78
C ILE A 142 2.08 -5.72 1.74
N VAL A 143 1.91 -4.58 1.08
CA VAL A 143 1.01 -4.42 -0.07
C VAL A 143 1.83 -4.03 -1.30
N THR A 144 1.68 -4.78 -2.39
CA THR A 144 2.54 -4.60 -3.57
C THR A 144 1.83 -4.84 -4.90
N THR A 145 2.30 -4.18 -5.95
CA THR A 145 1.91 -4.51 -7.34
C THR A 145 2.79 -5.60 -7.96
N ALA A 146 3.76 -6.14 -7.23
CA ALA A 146 4.49 -7.36 -7.57
C ALA A 146 3.61 -8.61 -7.32
N ASP A 147 4.09 -9.81 -7.65
CA ASP A 147 3.30 -11.04 -7.50
C ASP A 147 3.14 -11.43 -6.02
N ASN A 148 4.25 -11.61 -5.31
CA ASN A 148 4.26 -11.93 -3.88
C ASN A 148 5.68 -11.76 -3.29
N LEU A 149 5.89 -12.19 -2.04
CA LEU A 149 7.21 -12.43 -1.47
C LEU A 149 7.82 -13.71 -2.06
N HIS A 150 9.12 -13.68 -2.29
CA HIS A 150 9.87 -14.88 -2.60
C HIS A 150 9.81 -15.87 -1.42
N HIS A 151 9.67 -17.17 -1.70
CA HIS A 151 9.50 -18.22 -0.68
C HIS A 151 10.58 -18.16 0.41
N PHE A 152 11.86 -18.03 0.02
CA PHE A 152 12.96 -17.91 0.98
C PHE A 152 12.83 -16.68 1.89
N THR A 153 12.38 -15.54 1.35
CA THR A 153 12.15 -14.32 2.14
C THR A 153 11.00 -14.53 3.11
N ASN A 154 9.88 -15.10 2.67
CA ASN A 154 8.73 -15.33 3.52
C ASN A 154 9.00 -16.36 4.64
N ASN A 155 9.59 -17.49 4.28
CA ASN A 155 9.68 -18.65 5.18
C ASN A 155 10.95 -18.61 6.04
N GLU A 156 12.10 -18.33 5.44
CA GLU A 156 13.39 -18.43 6.14
C GLU A 156 13.76 -17.10 6.80
N MET A 157 13.56 -15.98 6.12
CA MET A 157 13.94 -14.66 6.66
C MET A 157 12.87 -14.08 7.58
N PHE A 158 11.60 -14.20 7.20
CA PHE A 158 10.48 -13.61 7.96
C PHE A 158 9.69 -14.61 8.79
N LEU A 159 10.03 -15.91 8.74
CA LEU A 159 9.40 -16.95 9.56
C LEU A 159 7.86 -16.95 9.48
N ASN A 160 7.31 -16.63 8.30
CA ASN A 160 5.87 -16.47 8.05
C ASN A 160 5.16 -15.43 8.93
N LYS A 161 5.89 -14.42 9.43
CA LYS A 161 5.34 -13.35 10.29
C LYS A 161 4.80 -12.15 9.51
N VAL A 162 5.14 -12.05 8.24
CA VAL A 162 4.76 -10.92 7.37
C VAL A 162 3.75 -11.41 6.35
N ARG A 163 2.57 -10.77 6.31
CA ARG A 163 1.57 -11.02 5.28
C ARG A 163 1.90 -10.21 4.03
N CYS A 164 1.50 -10.71 2.87
CA CYS A 164 1.67 -10.02 1.61
C CYS A 164 0.39 -10.06 0.79
N ILE A 165 -0.08 -8.89 0.34
CA ILE A 165 -1.15 -8.75 -0.66
C ILE A 165 -0.49 -8.26 -1.95
N GLY A 166 -0.34 -9.18 -2.90
CA GLY A 166 0.23 -8.91 -4.21
C GLY A 166 -0.81 -8.51 -5.26
N TYR A 167 -0.34 -8.34 -6.49
CA TYR A 167 -1.12 -7.82 -7.61
C TYR A 167 -2.40 -8.61 -7.88
N LYS A 168 -2.33 -9.94 -7.83
CA LYS A 168 -3.50 -10.80 -8.08
C LYS A 168 -4.58 -10.59 -7.01
N GLN A 169 -4.19 -10.61 -5.73
CA GLN A 169 -5.11 -10.41 -4.62
C GLN A 169 -5.70 -8.99 -4.61
N LEU A 170 -4.89 -7.97 -4.94
CA LEU A 170 -5.39 -6.60 -5.09
C LEU A 170 -6.49 -6.53 -6.16
N ARG A 171 -6.28 -7.16 -7.31
CA ARG A 171 -7.30 -7.20 -8.37
C ARG A 171 -8.58 -7.89 -7.93
N GLU A 172 -8.48 -8.99 -7.18
CA GLU A 172 -9.65 -9.67 -6.62
C GLU A 172 -10.44 -8.77 -5.65
N LEU A 173 -9.77 -7.85 -4.96
CA LEU A 173 -10.40 -6.88 -4.07
C LEU A 173 -11.07 -5.71 -4.81
N VAL A 174 -10.43 -5.20 -5.87
CA VAL A 174 -10.81 -3.90 -6.45
C VAL A 174 -11.29 -3.94 -7.90
N ASP A 175 -10.89 -4.89 -8.73
CA ASP A 175 -11.24 -4.86 -10.17
C ASP A 175 -12.76 -5.00 -10.35
N ASN A 176 -13.36 -3.99 -10.99
CA ASN A 176 -14.80 -3.84 -11.21
C ASN A 176 -15.65 -3.78 -9.92
N ASN A 177 -15.03 -3.63 -8.75
CA ASN A 177 -15.72 -3.29 -7.51
C ASN A 177 -16.10 -1.81 -7.54
N ILE A 178 -17.22 -1.49 -8.20
CA ILE A 178 -17.68 -0.12 -8.40
C ILE A 178 -17.85 0.63 -7.07
N ASN A 179 -18.23 -0.07 -6.00
CA ASN A 179 -18.36 0.52 -4.66
C ASN A 179 -17.02 1.01 -4.12
N PHE A 180 -15.96 0.20 -4.24
CA PHE A 180 -14.62 0.61 -3.84
C PHE A 180 -14.17 1.85 -4.63
N TRP A 181 -14.25 1.81 -5.96
CA TRP A 181 -13.75 2.91 -6.80
C TRP A 181 -14.56 4.20 -6.63
N ASN A 182 -15.89 4.11 -6.51
CA ASN A 182 -16.73 5.27 -6.22
C ASN A 182 -16.40 5.86 -4.84
N LYS A 183 -16.18 5.01 -3.82
CA LYS A 183 -15.78 5.49 -2.50
C LYS A 183 -14.40 6.12 -2.53
N PHE A 184 -13.44 5.55 -3.26
CA PHE A 184 -12.11 6.13 -3.39
C PHE A 184 -12.16 7.52 -4.06
N ARG A 185 -12.93 7.67 -5.15
CA ARG A 185 -13.19 8.98 -5.78
C ARG A 185 -13.87 9.95 -4.81
N GLN A 186 -14.92 9.51 -4.11
CA GLN A 186 -15.66 10.34 -3.15
C GLN A 186 -14.74 10.86 -2.04
N LEU A 187 -13.85 10.03 -1.51
CA LEU A 187 -12.88 10.42 -0.47
C LEU A 187 -11.89 11.50 -0.91
N LEU A 188 -11.73 11.69 -2.22
CA LEU A 188 -10.86 12.68 -2.84
C LEU A 188 -11.64 13.81 -3.52
N ASN A 189 -12.96 13.87 -3.37
CA ASN A 189 -13.85 14.82 -4.04
C ASN A 189 -13.72 14.81 -5.58
N ILE A 190 -13.45 13.65 -6.16
CA ILE A 190 -13.37 13.44 -7.61
C ILE A 190 -14.76 13.09 -8.14
N GLN A 191 -15.18 13.79 -9.18
CA GLN A 191 -16.47 13.57 -9.86
C GLN A 191 -16.36 12.48 -10.92
#